data_AF-A0A2V9P5I8-F1
#
_entry.id   AF-A0A2V9P5I8-F1
#
_cell.length_a   1.000
_cell.length_b   1.000
_cell.length_c   1.000
_cell.angle_alpha   90.00
_cell.angle_beta   90.00
_cell.angle_gamma   90.00
#
_symmetry.space_group_name_H-M   'P 1'
#
loop_
_entity.id
_entity.type
_entity.pdbx_description
1 polymer ?
#
loop_
_entity_poly.entity_id
_entity_poly.type
_entity_poly.pdbx_seq_one_letter_code
_entity_poly.pdbx_strand_id
1 'polypeptide(L)'
;MSKAFATLRMTQARFSDVFGFSLDAIKHWEGGRRTPEAPARTLLTVIDKNPAAVLTALQPAAFAAAAGSSRVHTVRYKTIKKKTRRSGHYVARASQHGDRSHR
;
A
#
# COMPACT_ATOMS: atom_id res chain seq x y z
N MET A 1 -12.33 -20.13 -11.65
CA MET A 1 -11.03 -19.89 -12.32
C MET A 1 -11.03 -18.48 -12.87
N SER A 2 -10.51 -17.51 -12.11
CA SER A 2 -10.36 -16.14 -12.62
C SER A 2 -9.33 -16.14 -13.75
N LYS A 3 -9.61 -15.39 -14.82
CA LYS A 3 -8.86 -15.43 -16.09
C LYS A 3 -7.33 -15.28 -15.94
N ALA A 4 -6.90 -14.49 -14.95
CA ALA A 4 -5.49 -14.23 -14.63
C ALA A 4 -4.66 -15.49 -14.28
N PHE A 5 -5.26 -16.51 -13.66
CA PHE A 5 -4.53 -17.71 -13.20
C PHE A 5 -4.28 -18.72 -14.34
N ALA A 6 -5.11 -18.69 -15.39
CA ALA A 6 -5.03 -19.62 -16.50
C ALA A 6 -3.83 -19.34 -17.42
N THR A 7 -3.49 -18.07 -17.59
CA THR A 7 -2.44 -17.59 -18.52
C THR A 7 -1.04 -18.05 -18.12
N LEU A 8 -0.82 -18.35 -16.85
CA LEU A 8 0.49 -18.66 -16.27
C LEU A 8 0.76 -20.16 -16.07
N ARG A 9 -0.24 -21.04 -16.30
CA ARG A 9 -0.15 -22.51 -16.10
C ARG A 9 0.56 -22.92 -14.80
N MET A 10 0.35 -22.18 -13.70
CA MET A 10 0.98 -22.47 -12.41
C MET A 10 -0.06 -22.87 -11.36
N THR A 11 0.38 -23.62 -10.34
CA THR A 11 -0.48 -23.99 -9.21
C THR A 11 -0.81 -22.78 -8.35
N GLN A 12 -1.91 -22.86 -7.61
CA GLN A 12 -2.35 -21.81 -6.70
C GLN A 12 -1.28 -21.45 -5.65
N ALA A 13 -0.60 -22.46 -5.11
CA ALA A 13 0.50 -22.29 -4.16
C ALA A 13 1.65 -21.50 -4.79
N ARG A 14 2.08 -21.90 -6.00
CA ARG A 14 3.15 -21.21 -6.72
C ARG A 14 2.78 -19.77 -7.06
N PHE A 15 1.53 -19.52 -7.45
CA PHE A 15 1.03 -18.17 -7.68
C PHE A 15 1.10 -17.31 -6.41
N SER A 16 0.66 -17.88 -5.28
CA SER A 16 0.65 -17.22 -3.98
C SER A 16 2.07 -16.78 -3.60
N ASP A 17 3.03 -17.69 -3.73
CA ASP A 17 4.44 -17.43 -3.42
C ASP A 17 5.06 -16.36 -4.33
N VAL A 18 4.80 -16.45 -5.64
CA VAL A 18 5.40 -15.56 -6.64
C VAL A 18 4.90 -14.12 -6.52
N PHE A 19 3.60 -13.93 -6.28
CA PHE A 19 2.97 -12.61 -6.27
C PHE A 19 2.72 -12.06 -4.86
N GLY A 20 3.13 -12.78 -3.81
CA GLY A 20 3.04 -12.33 -2.42
C GLY A 20 1.62 -12.34 -1.85
N PHE A 21 0.78 -13.28 -2.28
CA PHE A 21 -0.54 -13.50 -1.71
C PHE A 21 -0.53 -14.69 -0.76
N SER A 22 -1.47 -14.74 0.19
CA SER A 22 -1.68 -15.97 0.95
C SER A 22 -2.48 -16.99 0.14
N LEU A 23 -2.13 -18.26 0.27
CA LEU A 23 -2.84 -19.35 -0.40
C LEU A 23 -4.35 -19.34 -0.07
N ASP A 24 -4.70 -19.05 1.19
CA ASP A 24 -6.10 -18.95 1.60
C ASP A 24 -6.84 -17.78 0.94
N ALA A 25 -6.19 -16.63 0.75
CA ALA A 25 -6.81 -15.51 0.03
C ALA A 25 -7.17 -15.94 -1.40
N ILE A 26 -6.25 -16.60 -2.11
CA ILE A 26 -6.52 -17.09 -3.46
C ILE A 26 -7.67 -18.12 -3.46
N LYS A 27 -7.69 -19.05 -2.49
CA LYS A 27 -8.79 -20.03 -2.36
C LYS A 27 -10.14 -19.37 -2.13
N HIS A 28 -10.20 -18.34 -1.30
CA HIS A 28 -11.43 -17.61 -1.04
C HIS A 28 -11.89 -16.81 -2.26
N TRP A 29 -10.97 -16.21 -3.02
CA TRP A 29 -11.29 -15.44 -4.22
C TRP A 29 -11.73 -16.32 -5.38
N GLU A 30 -11.02 -17.42 -5.65
CA GLU A 30 -11.38 -18.35 -6.73
C GLU A 30 -12.68 -19.10 -6.44
N GLY A 31 -12.96 -19.39 -5.17
CA GLY A 31 -14.22 -19.98 -4.72
C GLY A 31 -15.36 -18.98 -4.57
N GLY A 32 -15.17 -17.70 -4.91
CA GLY A 32 -16.21 -16.66 -4.83
C GLY A 32 -16.65 -16.27 -3.42
N ARG A 33 -16.02 -16.82 -2.36
CA ARG A 33 -16.35 -16.55 -0.96
C ARG A 33 -15.92 -15.14 -0.50
N ARG A 34 -14.92 -14.56 -1.18
CA ARG A 34 -14.45 -13.19 -0.93
C ARG A 34 -14.12 -12.53 -2.26
N THR A 35 -14.20 -11.22 -2.30
CA THR A 35 -13.68 -10.41 -3.41
C THR A 35 -12.32 -9.82 -3.05
N PRO A 36 -11.35 -9.81 -3.97
CA PRO A 36 -10.07 -9.14 -3.74
C PRO A 36 -10.27 -7.65 -3.50
N GLU A 37 -9.45 -7.10 -2.60
CA GLU A 37 -9.45 -5.68 -2.28
C GLU A 37 -9.04 -4.83 -3.50
N ALA A 38 -9.27 -3.51 -3.44
CA ALA A 38 -8.92 -2.62 -4.56
C ALA A 38 -7.45 -2.75 -5.01
N PRO A 39 -6.43 -2.78 -4.12
CA PRO A 39 -5.04 -2.95 -4.55
C PRO A 39 -4.77 -4.32 -5.17
N ALA A 40 -5.32 -5.38 -4.59
CA ALA A 40 -5.19 -6.74 -5.10
C ALA A 40 -5.83 -6.88 -6.49
N ARG A 41 -7.01 -6.29 -6.71
CA ARG A 41 -7.68 -6.24 -8.03
C ARG A 41 -6.83 -5.54 -9.07
N THR A 42 -6.21 -4.41 -8.72
CA THR A 42 -5.31 -3.69 -9.61
C THR A 42 -4.13 -4.59 -10.02
N LEU A 43 -3.46 -5.21 -9.05
CA LEU A 43 -2.33 -6.10 -9.33
C LEU A 43 -2.75 -7.30 -10.18
N LEU A 44 -3.86 -7.96 -9.86
CA LEU A 44 -4.41 -9.08 -10.64
C LEU A 44 -4.74 -8.67 -12.08
N THR A 45 -5.24 -7.45 -12.29
CA THR A 45 -5.50 -6.91 -13.64
C THR A 45 -4.20 -6.70 -14.41
N VAL A 46 -3.14 -6.23 -13.77
CA VAL A 46 -1.84 -6.05 -14.41
C VAL A 46 -1.20 -7.40 -14.74
N ILE A 47 -1.30 -8.38 -13.83
CA ILE A 47 -0.82 -9.75 -14.04
C ILE A 47 -1.55 -10.40 -15.22
N ASP A 48 -2.87 -10.22 -15.35
CA ASP A 48 -3.66 -10.75 -16.46
C ASP A 48 -3.21 -10.18 -17.82
N LYS A 49 -2.87 -8.89 -17.86
CA LYS A 49 -2.46 -8.19 -19.09
C LYS A 49 -1.01 -8.45 -19.48
N ASN A 50 -0.09 -8.44 -18.52
CA ASN A 50 1.35 -8.60 -18.77
C ASN A 50 2.05 -9.32 -17.60
N PRO A 51 1.91 -10.65 -17.50
CA PRO A 51 2.50 -11.41 -16.41
C PRO A 51 4.03 -11.35 -16.43
N ALA A 52 4.64 -11.32 -17.62
CA ALA A 52 6.10 -11.28 -17.78
C ALA A 52 6.70 -10.02 -17.14
N ALA A 53 6.12 -8.85 -17.39
CA ALA A 53 6.60 -7.60 -16.80
C ALA A 53 6.50 -7.58 -15.27
N VAL A 54 5.42 -8.15 -14.71
CA VAL A 54 5.26 -8.27 -13.26
C VAL A 54 6.31 -9.21 -12.68
N LEU A 55 6.54 -10.37 -13.30
CA LEU A 55 7.59 -11.31 -12.88
C LEU A 55 8.97 -10.66 -12.90
N THR A 56 9.31 -9.91 -13.95
CA THR A 56 10.57 -9.16 -14.03
C THR A 56 10.69 -8.12 -12.91
N ALA A 57 9.61 -7.39 -12.62
CA ALA A 57 9.60 -6.38 -11.56
C ALA A 57 9.70 -6.97 -10.14
N LEU A 58 9.11 -8.15 -9.91
CA LEU A 58 9.11 -8.84 -8.62
C LEU A 58 10.40 -9.62 -8.35
N GLN A 59 11.28 -9.80 -9.35
CA GLN A 59 12.59 -10.43 -9.19
C GLN A 59 13.73 -9.41 -9.33
N PRO A 60 13.80 -8.36 -8.49
CA PRO A 60 14.81 -7.31 -8.60
C PRO A 60 16.22 -7.84 -8.40
N ALA A 61 16.42 -8.90 -7.61
CA ALA A 61 17.72 -9.54 -7.42
C ALA A 61 18.18 -10.33 -8.66
N ALA A 62 17.28 -11.07 -9.32
CA ALA A 62 17.60 -11.77 -10.56
C ALA A 62 17.83 -10.78 -11.72
N PHE A 63 17.03 -9.72 -11.78
CA PHE A 63 17.22 -8.61 -12.70
C PHE A 63 18.55 -7.88 -12.44
N ALA A 64 18.88 -7.55 -11.19
CA ALA A 64 20.13 -6.87 -10.83
C ALA A 64 21.36 -7.76 -11.04
N ALA A 65 21.24 -9.08 -10.83
CA ALA A 65 22.30 -10.05 -11.12
C ALA A 65 22.53 -10.21 -12.63
N ALA A 66 21.47 -10.24 -13.45
CA ALA A 66 21.58 -10.29 -14.91
C ALA A 66 22.02 -8.96 -15.54
N ALA A 67 21.63 -7.82 -14.95
CA ALA A 67 21.90 -6.48 -15.47
C ALA A 67 23.27 -5.92 -15.04
N GLY A 68 24.10 -6.69 -14.34
CA GLY A 68 25.49 -6.36 -14.01
C GLY A 68 25.67 -4.93 -13.48
N SER A 69 25.50 -4.72 -12.17
CA SER A 69 25.91 -3.47 -11.51
C SER A 69 25.24 -2.19 -12.06
N SER A 70 23.92 -2.19 -12.29
CA SER A 70 23.20 -0.93 -12.49
C SER A 70 22.57 -0.48 -11.18
N ARG A 71 23.24 0.46 -10.52
CA ARG A 71 22.84 1.12 -9.27
C ARG A 71 21.37 1.59 -9.36
N VAL A 72 20.48 0.93 -8.62
CA VAL A 72 19.06 1.30 -8.54
C VAL A 72 18.94 2.71 -7.98
N HIS A 73 18.36 3.64 -8.75
CA HIS A 73 17.90 4.94 -8.27
C HIS A 73 16.76 4.71 -7.28
N THR A 74 17.07 4.66 -5.99
CA THR A 74 16.04 4.72 -4.96
C THR A 74 15.49 6.14 -4.93
N VAL A 75 14.27 6.31 -5.43
CA VAL A 75 13.52 7.55 -5.25
C VAL A 75 13.22 7.67 -3.76
N ARG A 76 14.07 8.42 -3.05
CA ARG A 76 13.89 8.77 -1.65
C ARG A 76 12.65 9.65 -1.55
N TYR A 77 11.51 9.07 -1.22
CA TYR A 77 10.36 9.83 -0.77
C TYR A 77 10.80 10.68 0.43
N LYS A 78 10.74 12.00 0.30
CA LYS A 78 10.93 12.89 1.46
C LYS A 78 9.69 12.77 2.32
N THR A 79 9.81 12.17 3.49
CA THR A 79 8.77 12.20 4.51
C THR A 79 8.48 13.66 4.85
N ILE A 80 7.33 14.17 4.40
CA ILE A 80 6.87 15.52 4.74
C ILE A 80 6.46 15.48 6.21
N LYS A 81 7.35 15.90 7.12
CA LYS A 81 6.99 16.14 8.51
C LYS A 81 5.98 17.30 8.53
N LYS A 82 4.71 17.00 8.81
CA LYS A 82 3.70 18.04 9.07
C LYS A 82 4.12 18.79 10.34
N LYS A 83 4.68 19.99 10.15
CA LYS A 83 4.95 20.95 11.23
C LYS A 83 3.60 21.53 11.68
N THR A 84 2.97 20.90 12.67
CA THR A 84 1.89 21.52 13.44
C THR A 84 2.46 22.80 14.07
N ARG A 85 2.10 23.96 13.52
CA ARG A 85 2.23 25.23 14.22
C ARG A 85 1.10 25.25 15.25
N ARG A 86 1.43 24.96 16.51
CA ARG A 86 0.59 25.43 17.63
C ARG A 86 0.61 26.96 17.58
N SER A 87 -0.49 27.56 17.17
CA SER A 87 -0.75 28.99 17.30
C SER A 87 -2.20 29.13 17.76
N GLY A 88 -2.39 29.81 18.88
CA GLY A 88 -3.70 30.10 19.45
C GLY A 88 -3.75 29.92 20.97
N HIS A 89 -2.95 30.68 21.72
CA HIS A 89 -3.23 30.96 23.12
C HIS A 89 -4.51 31.80 23.17
N TYR A 90 -5.65 31.20 23.54
CA TYR A 90 -6.81 31.96 23.98
C TYR A 90 -6.52 32.49 25.39
N VAL A 91 -6.09 33.75 25.48
CA VAL A 91 -6.13 34.52 26.72
C VAL A 91 -7.52 35.13 26.86
N ALA A 92 -8.41 34.41 27.54
CA ALA A 92 -9.68 34.98 27.98
C ALA A 92 -9.40 35.95 29.14
N ARG A 93 -9.32 37.24 28.79
CA ARG A 93 -9.31 38.38 29.71
C ARG A 93 -10.72 38.56 30.27
N ALA A 94 -11.01 38.00 31.44
CA ALA A 94 -12.16 38.41 32.23
C ALA A 94 -11.77 39.65 33.03
N SER A 95 -12.18 40.82 32.52
CA SER A 95 -12.09 42.09 33.24
C SER A 95 -12.88 42.01 34.55
N GLN A 96 -12.21 42.43 35.61
CA GLN A 96 -12.82 42.80 36.88
C GLN A 96 -13.79 43.95 36.67
N HIS A 97 -14.99 43.84 37.23
CA HIS A 97 -15.70 45.01 37.75
C HIS A 97 -16.34 44.59 39.07
N GLY A 98 -15.74 45.03 40.17
CA GLY A 98 -16.32 44.88 41.48
C GLY A 98 -17.49 45.83 41.66
N ASP A 99 -18.38 45.49 42.59
CA ASP A 99 -18.94 46.50 43.47
C ASP A 99 -19.19 45.90 44.86
N ARG A 100 -18.53 46.54 45.84
CA ARG A 100 -18.85 46.42 47.26
C ARG A 100 -20.03 47.36 47.48
N SER A 101 -21.12 46.85 48.02
CA SER A 101 -22.04 47.73 48.73
C SER A 101 -22.52 47.07 50.02
N HIS A 102 -22.24 47.78 51.10
CA HIS A 102 -22.70 47.59 52.46
C HIS A 102 -24.22 47.43 52.54
N ARG A 103 -24.70 46.49 53.36
CA ARG A 103 -25.44 46.80 54.59
C ARG A 103 -25.52 45.60 55.51
#